data_AF-A0A7K2PC69-F1
#
_entry.id   AF-A0A7K2PC69-F1
#
_cell.length_a   1.000
_cell.length_b   1.000
_cell.length_c   1.000
_cell.angle_alpha   90.00
_cell.angle_beta   90.00
_cell.angle_gamma   90.00
#
_symmetry.space_group_name_H-M   'P 1'
#
loop_
_entity.id
_entity.type
_entity.pdbx_description
1 polymer ?
#
loop_
_entity_poly.entity_id
_entity_poly.type
_entity_poly.pdbx_seq_one_letter_code
_entity_poly.pdbx_strand_id
1 'polypeptide(L)'
;MSAPSRFDRGHTDDLMTFLSASPTPYHAVASAAARLEKAGFRQVAETDAWEATSGGKYVLRGGAIVAWYVPEGAAAHTPFRIVGAHTDSPNLRVKPRPDTGAHGWRQVAVEIYGGPLMNSWLDRDLGLAGRLSLRDGSTRLVNVDRPLLRVPQLAIHMDRNVSTEGLKLDKQRHLQPVWGLGDTVRDGDLIAFLEDEAGLARGEVTGWDLMTHSVEPPAYLGRDRELVAGP
;
A
#
# COMPACT_ATOMS: atom_id res chain seq x y z
N MET A 1 5.82 -13.04 44.08
CA MET A 1 5.75 -13.65 42.74
C MET A 1 5.93 -12.53 41.74
N SER A 2 7.05 -12.48 41.01
CA SER A 2 7.18 -11.51 39.91
C SER A 2 6.16 -11.93 38.86
N ALA A 3 5.23 -11.04 38.51
CA ALA A 3 4.42 -11.26 37.32
C ALA A 3 5.38 -11.51 36.14
N PRO A 4 5.19 -12.53 35.30
CA PRO A 4 5.99 -12.68 34.10
C PRO A 4 5.85 -11.40 33.29
N SER A 5 6.95 -10.85 32.77
CA SER A 5 6.94 -9.69 31.87
C SER A 5 6.11 -10.07 30.65
N ARG A 6 4.82 -9.74 30.70
CA ARG A 6 3.81 -10.31 29.81
C ARG A 6 3.81 -9.54 28.49
N PHE A 7 4.93 -9.60 27.77
CA PHE A 7 5.18 -9.02 26.45
C PHE A 7 4.96 -7.50 26.38
N ASP A 8 6.02 -6.72 26.17
CA ASP A 8 5.86 -5.28 25.89
C ASP A 8 5.13 -5.10 24.56
N ARG A 9 3.88 -4.64 24.64
CA ARG A 9 3.02 -4.40 23.47
C ARG A 9 3.38 -3.13 22.71
N GLY A 10 4.21 -2.25 23.26
CA GLY A 10 4.54 -0.97 22.64
C GLY A 10 5.09 -1.11 21.22
N HIS A 11 5.97 -2.08 20.98
CA HIS A 11 6.48 -2.35 19.62
C HIS A 11 5.41 -2.88 18.67
N THR A 12 4.46 -3.67 19.16
CA THR A 12 3.39 -4.22 18.35
C THR A 12 2.31 -3.18 18.04
N ASP A 13 1.94 -2.35 19.02
CA ASP A 13 1.01 -1.24 18.82
C ASP A 13 1.59 -0.23 17.82
N ASP A 14 2.90 0.04 17.90
CA ASP A 14 3.59 0.88 16.92
C ASP A 14 3.64 0.25 15.53
N LEU A 15 3.86 -1.07 15.42
CA LEU A 15 3.80 -1.81 14.16
C LEU A 15 2.39 -1.73 13.53
N MET A 16 1.33 -2.00 14.30
CA MET A 16 -0.04 -1.90 13.81
C MET A 16 -0.36 -0.48 13.33
N THR A 17 0.11 0.54 14.05
CA THR A 17 -0.02 1.95 13.63
C THR A 17 0.73 2.21 12.32
N PHE A 18 1.95 1.67 12.17
CA PHE A 18 2.72 1.79 10.93
C PHE A 18 2.00 1.12 9.74
N LEU A 19 1.47 -0.10 9.92
CA LEU A 19 0.74 -0.82 8.89
C LEU A 19 -0.51 -0.06 8.43
N SER A 20 -1.33 0.42 9.37
CA SER A 20 -2.53 1.21 9.06
C SER A 20 -2.21 2.49 8.29
N ALA A 21 -1.09 3.15 8.61
CA ALA A 21 -0.65 4.36 7.92
C ALA A 21 0.03 4.09 6.56
N SER A 22 0.29 2.82 6.21
CA SER A 22 1.16 2.45 5.10
C SER A 22 0.52 1.45 4.12
N PRO A 23 -0.65 1.76 3.53
CA PRO A 23 -1.33 0.82 2.61
C PRO A 23 -0.57 0.57 1.29
N THR A 24 0.50 1.33 1.02
CA THR A 24 1.30 1.25 -0.21
C THR A 24 2.78 1.52 0.09
N PRO A 25 3.71 1.15 -0.81
CA PRO A 25 5.14 1.47 -0.65
C PRO A 25 5.40 2.97 -0.47
N TYR A 26 4.61 3.82 -1.14
CA TYR A 26 4.74 5.28 -1.05
C TYR A 26 4.35 5.81 0.32
N HIS A 27 3.29 5.25 0.91
CA HIS A 27 2.85 5.60 2.25
C HIS A 27 3.79 5.02 3.32
N ALA A 28 4.34 3.82 3.11
CA ALA A 28 5.39 3.25 3.97
C ALA A 28 6.62 4.15 4.01
N VAL A 29 7.07 4.65 2.86
CA VAL A 29 8.18 5.61 2.76
C VAL A 29 7.85 6.92 3.46
N ALA A 30 6.67 7.49 3.25
CA ALA A 30 6.26 8.72 3.91
C ALA A 30 6.22 8.56 5.44
N SER A 31 5.66 7.45 5.93
CA SER A 31 5.63 7.10 7.36
C SER A 31 7.05 6.93 7.94
N ALA A 32 7.95 6.27 7.21
CA ALA A 32 9.33 6.11 7.61
C ALA A 32 10.09 7.45 7.65
N ALA A 33 9.91 8.30 6.63
CA ALA A 33 10.49 9.63 6.56
C ALA A 33 10.05 10.50 7.75
N ALA A 34 8.75 10.56 8.04
CA ALA A 34 8.22 11.31 9.18
C ALA A 34 8.80 10.83 10.53
N ARG A 35 9.01 9.53 10.69
CA ARG A 35 9.65 8.95 11.89
C ARG A 35 11.13 9.32 11.98
N LEU A 36 11.85 9.31 10.86
CA LEU A 36 13.25 9.71 10.78
C LEU A 36 13.42 11.21 11.08
N GLU A 37 12.59 12.08 10.51
CA GLU A 37 12.58 13.52 10.79
C GLU A 37 12.35 13.79 12.28
N LYS A 38 11.37 13.11 12.89
CA LYS A 38 11.10 13.19 14.33
C LYS A 38 12.29 12.75 15.18
N ALA A 39 13.11 11.82 14.67
CA ALA A 39 14.35 11.36 15.30
C ALA A 39 15.57 12.27 14.99
N GLY A 40 15.38 13.40 14.30
CA GLY A 40 16.42 14.36 13.98
C GLY A 40 17.21 14.05 12.70
N PHE A 41 16.75 13.11 11.87
CA PHE A 41 17.33 12.89 10.55
C PHE A 41 16.87 13.98 9.58
N ARG A 42 17.69 14.26 8.57
CA ARG A 42 17.38 15.24 7.53
C ARG A 42 17.28 14.57 6.15
N GLN A 43 16.25 14.92 5.39
CA GLN A 43 16.18 14.52 3.98
C GLN A 43 17.28 15.22 3.16
N VAL A 44 17.91 14.48 2.25
CA VAL A 44 18.75 15.03 1.18
C VAL A 44 18.11 14.72 -0.18
N ALA A 45 18.28 15.62 -1.16
CA ALA A 45 17.83 15.36 -2.51
C ALA A 45 18.90 14.60 -3.30
N GLU A 46 18.48 13.64 -4.14
CA GLU A 46 19.38 12.83 -4.97
C GLU A 46 20.21 13.64 -5.97
N THR A 47 19.75 14.85 -6.30
CA THR A 47 20.38 15.77 -7.24
C THR A 47 21.40 16.70 -6.60
N ASP A 48 21.44 16.76 -5.27
CA ASP A 48 22.33 17.68 -4.55
C ASP A 48 23.70 17.04 -4.32
N ALA A 49 24.73 17.88 -4.19
CA ALA A 49 26.00 17.42 -3.63
C ALA A 49 25.81 17.06 -2.15
N TRP A 50 26.31 15.90 -1.73
CA TRP A 50 26.18 15.44 -0.35
C TRP A 50 27.49 15.59 0.41
N GLU A 51 27.42 16.18 1.61
CA GLU A 51 28.54 16.21 2.54
C GLU A 51 28.49 15.01 3.50
N ALA A 52 29.65 14.41 3.78
CA ALA A 52 29.79 13.27 4.70
C ALA A 52 29.83 13.69 6.19
N THR A 53 29.06 14.71 6.57
CA THR A 53 28.95 15.17 7.96
C THR A 53 28.26 14.15 8.87
N SER A 54 28.59 14.21 10.17
CA SER A 54 27.95 13.39 11.20
C SER A 54 26.44 13.64 11.30
N GLY A 55 25.73 12.66 11.85
CA GLY A 55 24.28 12.71 12.06
C GLY A 55 23.47 11.86 11.08
N GLY A 56 22.16 11.92 11.24
CA GLY A 56 21.18 11.14 10.49
C GLY A 56 20.75 11.82 9.19
N LYS A 57 20.77 11.08 8.09
CA LYS A 57 20.31 11.53 6.77
C LYS A 57 19.45 10.45 6.13
N TYR A 58 18.56 10.85 5.24
CA TYR A 58 17.85 9.89 4.40
C TYR A 58 17.56 10.47 3.02
N VAL A 59 17.30 9.57 2.08
CA VAL A 59 16.95 9.89 0.70
C VAL A 59 15.79 9.02 0.26
N LEU A 60 14.90 9.62 -0.54
CA LEU A 60 13.69 8.98 -1.04
C LEU A 60 13.76 8.86 -2.56
N ARG A 61 13.33 7.72 -3.09
CA ARG A 61 13.14 7.51 -4.52
C ARG A 61 11.88 6.69 -4.75
N GLY A 62 10.78 7.37 -5.07
CA GLY A 62 9.48 6.72 -5.25
C GLY A 62 9.05 5.95 -3.99
N GLY A 63 8.88 4.63 -4.12
CA GLY A 63 8.54 3.74 -3.01
C GLY A 63 9.72 3.23 -2.20
N ALA A 64 10.95 3.73 -2.41
CA ALA A 64 12.14 3.33 -1.68
C ALA A 64 12.68 4.45 -0.77
N ILE A 65 13.29 4.03 0.34
CA ILE A 65 13.97 4.89 1.31
C ILE A 65 15.32 4.27 1.68
N VAL A 66 16.35 5.11 1.74
CA VAL A 66 17.63 4.75 2.36
C VAL A 66 17.91 5.77 3.44
N ALA A 67 18.08 5.30 4.67
CA ALA A 67 18.45 6.12 5.81
C ALA A 67 19.79 5.64 6.37
N TRP A 68 20.63 6.58 6.80
CA TRP A 68 21.93 6.28 7.36
C TRP A 68 22.29 7.28 8.46
N TYR A 69 23.16 6.84 9.37
CA TYR A 69 23.69 7.68 10.43
C TYR A 69 25.22 7.65 10.39
N VAL A 70 25.85 8.82 10.31
CA VAL A 70 27.30 8.96 10.35
C VAL A 70 27.71 9.31 11.78
N PRO A 71 28.42 8.44 12.52
CA PRO A 71 28.86 8.76 13.88
C PRO A 71 29.99 9.81 13.88
N GLU A 72 30.16 10.48 15.01
CA GLU A 72 31.32 11.36 15.20
C GLU A 72 32.62 10.55 15.07
N GLY A 73 33.62 11.15 14.41
CA GLY A 73 34.91 10.50 14.16
C GLY A 73 34.88 9.40 13.10
N ALA A 74 33.77 9.23 12.36
CA ALA A 74 33.73 8.34 11.20
C ALA A 74 34.81 8.74 10.17
N ALA A 75 35.53 7.75 9.67
CA ALA A 75 36.55 7.89 8.62
C ALA A 75 36.20 6.97 7.45
N ALA A 76 36.93 7.09 6.34
CA ALA A 76 36.69 6.31 5.13
C ALA A 76 36.74 4.77 5.33
N HIS A 77 37.45 4.31 6.37
CA HIS A 77 37.57 2.89 6.72
C HIS A 77 36.57 2.43 7.80
N THR A 78 35.71 3.32 8.29
CA THR A 78 34.67 2.96 9.25
C THR A 78 33.69 1.97 8.60
N PRO A 79 33.44 0.80 9.22
CA PRO A 79 32.61 -0.23 8.60
C PRO A 79 31.14 0.17 8.59
N PHE A 80 30.41 -0.34 7.60
CA PHE A 80 28.96 -0.19 7.52
C PHE A 80 28.24 -1.32 8.27
N ARG A 81 27.13 -0.98 8.93
CA ARG A 81 26.13 -1.95 9.41
C ARG A 81 24.85 -1.71 8.62
N ILE A 82 24.53 -2.64 7.72
CA ILE A 82 23.42 -2.47 6.78
C ILE A 82 22.31 -3.44 7.16
N VAL A 83 21.10 -2.91 7.29
CA VAL A 83 19.87 -3.68 7.43
C VAL A 83 19.05 -3.46 6.16
N GLY A 84 18.71 -4.54 5.48
CA GLY A 84 17.87 -4.52 4.29
C GLY A 84 16.47 -5.02 4.57
N ALA A 85 15.47 -4.32 4.05
CA ALA A 85 14.07 -4.71 4.00
C ALA A 85 13.46 -4.19 2.68
N HIS A 86 12.17 -4.44 2.47
CA HIS A 86 11.43 -3.91 1.32
C HIS A 86 10.11 -3.28 1.78
N THR A 87 9.60 -2.33 1.00
CA THR A 87 8.42 -1.51 1.34
C THR A 87 7.15 -1.98 0.63
N ASP A 88 7.29 -2.92 -0.30
CA ASP A 88 6.21 -3.42 -1.12
C ASP A 88 5.71 -4.79 -0.67
N SER A 89 4.40 -4.99 -0.88
CA SER A 89 3.71 -6.25 -0.64
C SER A 89 2.90 -6.62 -1.89
N PRO A 90 2.70 -7.92 -2.19
CA PRO A 90 1.83 -8.35 -3.28
C PRO A 90 0.42 -7.75 -3.18
N ASN A 91 -0.14 -7.26 -4.29
CA ASN A 91 -1.44 -6.60 -4.32
C ASN A 91 -2.10 -6.61 -5.71
N LEU A 92 -3.30 -6.03 -5.81
CA LEU A 92 -3.94 -5.72 -7.09
C LEU A 92 -3.66 -4.25 -7.44
N ARG A 93 -2.88 -4.01 -8.49
CA ARG A 93 -2.54 -2.67 -8.98
C ARG A 93 -3.47 -2.22 -10.07
N VAL A 94 -3.85 -0.97 -10.06
CA VAL A 94 -4.71 -0.37 -11.08
C VAL A 94 -3.94 -0.20 -12.39
N LYS A 95 -4.54 -0.65 -13.49
CA LYS A 95 -3.94 -0.53 -14.84
C LYS A 95 -3.97 0.91 -15.35
N PRO A 96 -3.17 1.24 -16.38
CA PRO A 96 -3.20 2.56 -17.04
C PRO A 96 -4.53 2.90 -17.75
N ARG A 97 -5.36 1.90 -18.05
CA ARG A 97 -6.74 2.08 -18.53
C ARG A 97 -7.69 1.33 -17.59
N PRO A 98 -8.10 1.98 -16.49
CA PRO A 98 -8.74 1.28 -15.38
C PRO A 98 -10.25 1.15 -15.53
N ASP A 99 -10.90 2.05 -16.25
CA ASP A 99 -12.36 2.05 -16.34
C ASP A 99 -12.83 0.92 -17.26
N THR A 100 -13.52 -0.07 -16.68
CA THR A 100 -14.11 -1.21 -17.41
C THR A 100 -15.45 -1.58 -16.79
N GLY A 101 -16.17 -2.51 -17.40
CA GLY A 101 -17.44 -2.99 -16.87
C GLY A 101 -18.01 -4.15 -17.67
N ALA A 102 -18.90 -4.89 -17.03
CA ALA A 102 -19.61 -6.01 -17.63
C ALA A 102 -20.92 -6.25 -16.89
N HIS A 103 -21.97 -6.65 -17.62
CA HIS A 103 -23.24 -7.12 -17.05
C HIS A 103 -23.88 -6.16 -16.03
N GLY A 104 -23.88 -4.85 -16.32
CA GLY A 104 -24.43 -3.82 -15.42
C GLY A 104 -23.53 -3.43 -14.25
N TRP A 105 -22.31 -3.96 -14.17
CA TRP A 105 -21.31 -3.61 -13.16
C TRP A 105 -20.19 -2.77 -13.75
N ARG A 106 -19.83 -1.70 -13.06
CA ARG A 106 -18.57 -0.99 -13.28
C ARG A 106 -17.47 -1.66 -12.48
N GLN A 107 -16.31 -1.80 -13.11
CA GLN A 107 -15.15 -2.48 -12.57
C GLN A 107 -13.90 -1.62 -12.73
N VAL A 108 -12.92 -1.86 -11.86
CA VAL A 108 -11.57 -1.30 -11.98
C VAL A 108 -10.67 -2.35 -12.57
N ALA A 109 -10.01 -2.04 -13.68
CA ALA A 109 -9.07 -2.92 -14.33
C ALA A 109 -7.78 -2.98 -13.51
N VAL A 110 -7.44 -4.16 -12.99
CA VAL A 110 -6.26 -4.39 -12.17
C VAL A 110 -5.32 -5.44 -12.76
N GLU A 111 -4.04 -5.30 -12.44
CA GLU A 111 -3.00 -6.29 -12.64
C GLU A 111 -2.52 -6.86 -11.31
N ILE A 112 -1.92 -8.05 -11.35
CA ILE A 112 -1.34 -8.68 -10.17
C ILE A 112 0.08 -8.20 -10.00
N TYR A 113 0.36 -7.58 -8.85
CA TYR A 113 1.70 -7.24 -8.43
C TYR A 113 2.25 -8.30 -7.46
N GLY A 114 3.43 -8.83 -7.77
CA GLY A 114 4.07 -9.89 -6.97
C GLY A 114 3.37 -11.25 -7.10
N GLY A 115 3.47 -12.07 -6.05
CA GLY A 115 2.85 -13.39 -5.97
C GLY A 115 1.78 -13.50 -4.88
N PRO A 116 0.65 -12.77 -4.97
CA PRO A 116 -0.38 -12.82 -3.94
C PRO A 116 -1.11 -14.16 -3.95
N LEU A 117 -1.59 -14.57 -2.77
CA LEU A 117 -2.62 -15.60 -2.64
C LEU A 117 -3.95 -15.03 -3.16
N MET A 118 -4.25 -15.21 -4.45
CA MET A 118 -5.38 -14.54 -5.11
C MET A 118 -6.72 -14.74 -4.40
N ASN A 119 -6.94 -15.90 -3.78
CA ASN A 119 -8.17 -16.21 -3.05
C ASN A 119 -8.36 -15.33 -1.79
N SER A 120 -7.28 -14.81 -1.19
CA SER A 120 -7.39 -13.95 0.00
C SER A 120 -7.91 -12.54 -0.32
N TRP A 121 -7.92 -12.17 -1.60
CA TRP A 121 -8.45 -10.90 -2.12
C TRP A 121 -9.93 -10.97 -2.46
N LEU A 122 -10.50 -12.18 -2.52
CA LEU A 122 -11.93 -12.35 -2.73
C LEU A 122 -12.69 -11.94 -1.47
N ASP A 123 -13.84 -11.31 -1.68
CA ASP A 123 -14.81 -10.99 -0.65
C ASP A 123 -14.27 -10.18 0.54
N ARG A 124 -13.22 -9.39 0.27
CA ARG A 124 -12.72 -8.34 1.15
C ARG A 124 -13.33 -6.99 0.78
N ASP A 125 -13.54 -6.17 1.80
CA ASP A 125 -13.78 -4.75 1.59
C ASP A 125 -12.45 -4.08 1.33
N LEU A 126 -12.32 -3.50 0.14
CA LEU A 126 -11.06 -2.96 -0.34
C LEU A 126 -11.16 -1.44 -0.48
N GLY A 127 -10.14 -0.76 0.02
CA GLY A 127 -9.85 0.64 -0.25
C GLY A 127 -8.93 0.77 -1.46
N LEU A 128 -8.60 2.01 -1.82
CA LEU A 128 -7.68 2.31 -2.92
C LEU A 128 -6.70 3.41 -2.48
N ALA A 129 -5.41 3.13 -2.60
CA ALA A 129 -4.37 4.06 -2.21
C ALA A 129 -3.21 4.05 -3.21
N GLY A 130 -2.38 5.10 -3.17
CA GLY A 130 -1.17 5.16 -3.96
C GLY A 130 -0.71 6.59 -4.21
N ARG A 131 -0.18 6.81 -5.41
CA ARG A 131 0.42 8.08 -5.80
C ARG A 131 -0.12 8.55 -7.15
N LEU A 132 -0.52 9.80 -7.19
CA LEU A 132 -0.89 10.54 -8.38
C LEU A 132 0.31 11.38 -8.84
N SER A 133 0.59 11.38 -10.14
CA SER A 133 1.55 12.27 -10.79
C SER A 133 0.78 13.42 -11.42
N LEU A 134 1.18 14.64 -11.09
CA LEU A 134 0.47 15.85 -11.51
C LEU A 134 1.16 16.51 -12.69
N ARG A 135 0.42 17.37 -13.39
CA ARG A 135 0.89 18.11 -14.57
C ARG A 135 2.13 18.98 -14.31
N ASP A 136 2.25 19.52 -13.10
CA ASP A 136 3.40 20.33 -12.68
C ASP A 136 4.66 19.50 -12.37
N GLY A 137 4.58 18.16 -12.50
CA GLY A 137 5.67 17.23 -12.22
C GLY A 137 5.76 16.81 -10.75
N SER A 138 4.93 17.37 -9.87
CA SER A 138 4.84 16.94 -8.47
C SER A 138 4.04 15.64 -8.33
N THR A 139 4.04 15.08 -7.12
CA THR A 139 3.26 13.89 -6.80
C THR A 139 2.42 14.10 -5.56
N ARG A 140 1.25 13.47 -5.52
CA ARG A 140 0.29 13.53 -4.42
C ARG A 140 -0.05 12.12 -3.96
N LEU A 141 0.10 11.85 -2.67
CA LEU A 141 -0.44 10.62 -2.10
C LEU A 141 -1.95 10.74 -1.96
N VAL A 142 -2.64 9.65 -2.26
CA VAL A 142 -4.09 9.52 -2.09
C VAL A 142 -4.37 8.20 -1.37
N ASN A 143 -5.34 8.24 -0.45
CA ASN A 143 -5.80 7.07 0.29
C ASN A 143 -7.30 7.18 0.52
N VAL A 144 -8.08 6.36 -0.19
CA VAL A 144 -9.52 6.18 0.05
C VAL A 144 -9.70 4.99 0.98
N ASP A 145 -9.53 5.25 2.28
CA ASP A 145 -9.56 4.24 3.34
C ASP A 145 -11.01 3.96 3.81
N ARG A 146 -11.81 3.44 2.90
CA ARG A 146 -13.19 3.01 3.15
C ARG A 146 -13.57 1.90 2.17
N PRO A 147 -14.56 1.04 2.48
CA PRO A 147 -15.08 0.04 1.54
C PRO A 147 -15.50 0.73 0.23
N LEU A 148 -14.70 0.56 -0.82
CA LEU A 148 -14.91 1.17 -2.13
C LEU A 148 -15.01 0.09 -3.22
N LEU A 149 -14.15 -0.92 -3.11
CA LEU A 149 -13.95 -1.97 -4.11
C LEU A 149 -14.23 -3.33 -3.48
N ARG A 150 -14.67 -4.28 -4.30
CA ARG A 150 -14.79 -5.69 -3.89
C ARG A 150 -14.51 -6.62 -5.06
N VAL A 151 -13.77 -7.70 -4.82
CA VAL A 151 -13.67 -8.82 -5.78
C VAL A 151 -14.63 -9.92 -5.33
N PRO A 152 -15.84 -10.03 -5.91
CA PRO A 152 -16.84 -10.98 -5.43
C PRO A 152 -16.48 -12.42 -5.80
N GLN A 153 -16.59 -13.35 -4.84
CA GLN A 153 -16.44 -14.78 -5.14
C GLN A 153 -17.68 -15.33 -5.85
N LEU A 154 -17.47 -16.21 -6.84
CA LEU A 154 -18.57 -16.93 -7.46
C LEU A 154 -19.27 -17.85 -6.45
N ALA A 155 -20.61 -17.83 -6.44
CA ALA A 155 -21.40 -18.69 -5.57
C ALA A 155 -21.14 -20.18 -5.83
N ILE A 156 -20.97 -20.96 -4.78
CA ILE A 156 -20.69 -22.42 -4.86
C ILE A 156 -21.74 -23.21 -5.65
N HIS A 157 -22.99 -22.75 -5.68
CA HIS A 157 -24.06 -23.39 -6.46
C HIS A 157 -23.79 -23.39 -7.97
N MET A 158 -22.98 -22.42 -8.43
CA MET A 158 -22.53 -22.25 -9.81
C MET A 158 -21.11 -22.80 -10.06
N ASP A 159 -20.37 -23.16 -9.00
CA ASP A 159 -19.07 -23.84 -9.05
C ASP A 159 -19.04 -24.99 -8.04
N ARG A 160 -19.79 -26.06 -8.35
CA ARG A 160 -20.06 -27.15 -7.41
C ARG A 160 -18.83 -27.99 -7.07
N ASN A 161 -17.81 -27.97 -7.93
CA ASN A 161 -16.60 -28.77 -7.77
C ASN A 161 -15.47 -28.01 -7.06
N VAL A 162 -15.66 -26.73 -6.70
CA VAL A 162 -14.62 -25.88 -6.11
C VAL A 162 -14.00 -26.47 -4.84
N SER A 163 -14.80 -27.14 -4.01
CA SER A 163 -14.34 -27.74 -2.74
C SER A 163 -13.51 -29.01 -2.95
N THR A 164 -13.67 -29.70 -4.07
CA THR A 164 -12.95 -30.95 -4.38
C THR A 164 -11.78 -30.74 -5.36
N GLU A 165 -11.90 -29.81 -6.29
CA GLU A 165 -10.89 -29.53 -7.33
C GLU A 165 -10.02 -28.30 -7.03
N GLY A 166 -10.38 -27.53 -5.99
CA GLY A 166 -9.74 -26.27 -5.65
C GLY A 166 -10.25 -25.09 -6.49
N LEU A 167 -10.07 -23.88 -5.94
CA LEU A 167 -10.49 -22.64 -6.58
C LEU A 167 -9.55 -22.25 -7.71
N LYS A 168 -10.10 -22.14 -8.94
CA LYS A 168 -9.36 -21.75 -10.15
C LYS A 168 -9.72 -20.31 -10.51
N LEU A 169 -8.80 -19.37 -10.28
CA LEU A 169 -8.99 -17.95 -10.61
C LEU A 169 -8.20 -17.57 -11.86
N ASP A 170 -8.91 -17.04 -12.86
CA ASP A 170 -8.30 -16.35 -13.99
C ASP A 170 -7.91 -14.93 -13.54
N LYS A 171 -6.62 -14.62 -13.62
CA LYS A 171 -6.04 -13.34 -13.18
C LYS A 171 -6.68 -12.13 -13.86
N GLN A 172 -7.04 -12.28 -15.14
CA GLN A 172 -7.56 -11.20 -15.96
C GLN A 172 -9.08 -11.06 -15.83
N ARG A 173 -9.80 -12.16 -15.59
CA ARG A 173 -11.27 -12.15 -15.57
C ARG A 173 -11.86 -12.09 -14.17
N HIS A 174 -11.30 -12.81 -13.21
CA HIS A 174 -11.94 -13.06 -11.91
C HIS A 174 -11.46 -12.12 -10.79
N LEU A 175 -10.46 -11.28 -11.04
CA LEU A 175 -9.87 -10.38 -10.03
C LEU A 175 -10.16 -8.89 -10.26
N GLN A 176 -11.02 -8.56 -11.21
CA GLN A 176 -11.37 -7.16 -11.53
C GLN A 176 -12.41 -6.67 -10.51
N PRO A 177 -12.06 -5.80 -9.54
CA PRO A 177 -12.98 -5.41 -8.48
C PRO A 177 -14.16 -4.63 -9.05
N VAL A 178 -15.35 -4.88 -8.53
CA VAL A 178 -16.52 -4.03 -8.76
C VAL A 178 -16.42 -2.77 -7.91
N TRP A 179 -16.88 -1.63 -8.45
CA TRP A 179 -16.87 -0.34 -7.74
C TRP A 179 -18.13 0.49 -7.96
N GLY A 180 -19.05 0.02 -8.80
CA GLY A 180 -20.31 0.71 -9.06
C GLY A 180 -21.23 -0.07 -9.99
N LEU A 181 -22.39 0.52 -10.25
CA LEU A 181 -23.43 -0.02 -11.14
C LEU A 181 -23.54 0.82 -12.41
N GLY A 182 -24.03 0.20 -13.48
CA GLY A 182 -24.41 0.85 -14.74
C GLY A 182 -23.67 0.33 -15.96
N ASP A 183 -24.35 0.37 -17.11
CA ASP A 183 -23.83 -0.13 -18.39
C ASP A 183 -22.89 0.85 -19.10
N THR A 184 -22.87 2.11 -18.68
CA THR A 184 -21.98 3.13 -19.24
C THR A 184 -20.69 3.19 -18.45
N VAL A 185 -19.59 2.80 -19.10
CA VAL A 185 -18.20 3.00 -18.66
C VAL A 185 -17.65 4.22 -19.40
N ARG A 186 -17.04 5.15 -18.67
CA ARG A 186 -16.39 6.33 -19.24
C ARG A 186 -14.92 6.32 -18.84
N ASP A 187 -14.05 6.44 -19.83
CA ASP A 187 -12.61 6.57 -19.61
C ASP A 187 -12.35 7.81 -18.74
N GLY A 188 -11.64 7.63 -17.63
CA GLY A 188 -11.26 8.68 -16.68
C GLY A 188 -12.17 8.82 -15.47
N ASP A 189 -13.26 8.04 -15.35
CA ASP A 189 -14.17 8.12 -14.19
C ASP A 189 -13.43 7.85 -12.87
N LEU A 190 -12.57 6.83 -12.80
CA LEU A 190 -11.79 6.53 -11.60
C LEU A 190 -10.85 7.67 -11.21
N ILE A 191 -10.19 8.28 -12.18
CA ILE A 191 -9.21 9.35 -11.91
C ILE A 191 -9.91 10.64 -11.51
N ALA A 192 -11.02 11.00 -12.16
CA ALA A 192 -11.84 12.14 -11.75
C ALA A 192 -12.35 11.97 -10.31
N PHE A 193 -12.76 10.75 -9.92
CA PHE A 193 -13.12 10.45 -8.54
C PHE A 193 -11.96 10.68 -7.56
N LEU A 194 -10.74 10.24 -7.91
CA LEU A 194 -9.56 10.43 -7.06
C LEU A 194 -9.07 11.89 -7.02
N GLU A 195 -9.25 12.65 -8.08
CA GLU A 195 -9.02 14.09 -8.09
C GLU A 195 -9.95 14.79 -7.09
N ASP A 196 -11.24 14.46 -7.12
CA ASP A 196 -12.24 15.00 -6.20
C ASP A 196 -11.89 14.62 -4.73
N GLU A 197 -11.52 13.36 -4.45
CA GLU A 197 -11.08 12.90 -3.11
C GLU A 197 -9.78 13.57 -2.65
N ALA A 198 -8.86 13.89 -3.56
CA ALA A 198 -7.59 14.54 -3.25
C ALA A 198 -7.67 16.08 -3.18
N GLY A 199 -8.84 16.65 -3.49
CA GLY A 199 -9.06 18.09 -3.58
C GLY A 199 -8.32 18.75 -4.76
N LEU A 200 -8.13 18.00 -5.84
CA LEU A 200 -7.47 18.46 -7.07
C LEU A 200 -8.49 18.92 -8.10
N ALA A 201 -8.09 19.86 -8.97
CA ALA A 201 -8.90 20.21 -10.13
C ALA A 201 -8.91 19.04 -11.13
N ARG A 202 -10.02 18.88 -11.86
CA ARG A 202 -10.16 17.80 -12.84
C ARG A 202 -9.18 17.96 -14.00
N GLY A 203 -8.50 16.87 -14.36
CA GLY A 203 -7.51 16.83 -15.45
C GLY A 203 -6.09 17.25 -15.04
N GLU A 204 -5.84 17.42 -13.74
CA GLU A 204 -4.51 17.69 -13.18
C GLU A 204 -3.64 16.43 -13.13
N VAL A 205 -4.26 15.26 -12.96
CA VAL A 205 -3.55 13.98 -12.91
C VAL A 205 -3.13 13.54 -14.31
N THR A 206 -1.83 13.31 -14.50
CA THR A 206 -1.24 12.87 -15.76
C THR A 206 -0.72 11.42 -15.72
N GLY A 207 -0.66 10.82 -14.53
CA GLY A 207 -0.27 9.43 -14.34
C GLY A 207 -0.49 8.99 -12.90
N TRP A 208 -0.44 7.69 -12.65
CA TRP A 208 -0.71 7.12 -11.32
C TRP A 208 -0.03 5.77 -11.11
N ASP A 209 0.19 5.44 -9.85
CA ASP A 209 0.48 4.09 -9.38
C ASP A 209 -0.38 3.84 -8.15
N LEU A 210 -1.45 3.07 -8.34
CA LEU A 210 -2.52 2.86 -7.37
C LEU A 210 -2.69 1.37 -7.12
N MET A 211 -3.00 1.00 -5.89
CA MET A 211 -3.24 -0.37 -5.50
C MET A 211 -4.38 -0.46 -4.49
N THR A 212 -5.09 -1.58 -4.56
CA THR A 212 -6.11 -1.93 -3.58
C THR A 212 -5.47 -2.38 -2.28
N HIS A 213 -6.10 -2.09 -1.15
CA HIS A 213 -5.70 -2.62 0.16
C HIS A 213 -6.93 -3.04 0.96
N SER A 214 -6.76 -3.93 1.93
CA SER A 214 -7.81 -4.23 2.90
C SER A 214 -8.08 -3.00 3.77
N VAL A 215 -9.36 -2.71 4.03
CA VAL A 215 -9.75 -1.69 5.02
C VAL A 215 -9.89 -2.27 6.44
N GLU A 216 -9.76 -3.60 6.57
CA GLU A 216 -9.73 -4.25 7.88
C GLU A 216 -8.44 -3.86 8.62
N PRO A 217 -8.53 -3.21 9.80
CA PRO A 217 -7.35 -2.75 10.52
C PRO A 217 -6.57 -3.93 11.13
N PRO A 218 -5.25 -3.78 11.34
CA PRO A 218 -4.47 -4.74 12.11
C PRO A 218 -5.05 -4.93 13.52
N ALA A 219 -5.05 -6.17 14.01
CA ALA A 219 -5.66 -6.52 15.28
C ALA A 219 -4.89 -7.62 16.01
N TYR A 220 -5.02 -7.63 17.33
CA TYR A 220 -4.62 -8.76 18.15
C TYR A 220 -5.63 -9.90 18.05
N LEU A 221 -5.14 -11.14 17.89
CA LEU A 221 -5.95 -12.35 17.81
C LEU A 221 -5.59 -13.36 18.91
N GLY A 222 -6.43 -14.39 19.05
CA GLY A 222 -6.29 -15.46 20.03
C GLY A 222 -6.97 -15.15 21.37
N ARG A 223 -7.32 -16.20 22.13
CA ARG A 223 -7.99 -16.11 23.43
C ARG A 223 -7.33 -15.08 24.35
N ASP A 224 -5.99 -15.07 24.36
CA ASP A 224 -5.17 -14.25 25.24
C ASP A 224 -4.50 -13.07 24.51
N ARG A 225 -4.89 -12.78 23.25
CA ARG A 225 -4.37 -11.67 22.43
C ARG A 225 -2.86 -11.73 22.23
N GLU A 226 -2.35 -12.90 21.84
CA GLU A 226 -0.92 -13.21 21.71
C GLU A 226 -0.45 -13.23 20.25
N LEU A 227 -1.38 -13.12 19.30
CA LEU A 227 -1.11 -13.08 17.86
C LEU A 227 -1.48 -11.71 17.30
N VAL A 228 -0.89 -11.36 16.16
CA VAL A 228 -1.23 -10.16 15.39
C VAL A 228 -1.62 -10.59 13.99
N ALA A 229 -2.70 -10.02 13.48
CA ALA A 229 -3.07 -10.11 12.08
C ALA A 229 -3.21 -8.71 11.49
N GLY A 230 -2.74 -8.54 10.27
CA GLY A 230 -2.82 -7.33 9.50
C GLY A 230 -2.33 -7.60 8.07
N PRO A 231 -2.68 -6.72 7.12
CA PRO A 231 -2.12 -6.74 5.78
C PRO A 231 -0.61 -6.45 5.77
#